data_AF-A0A1G0MA58-F1
#
_entry.id   AF-A0A1G0MA58-F1
#
_cell.length_a   1.000
_cell.length_b   1.000
_cell.length_c   1.000
_cell.angle_alpha   90.00
_cell.angle_beta   90.00
_cell.angle_gamma   90.00
#
_symmetry.space_group_name_H-M   'P 1'
#
loop_
_entity.id
_entity.type
_entity.pdbx_description
1 polymer ?
#
loop_
_entity_poly.entity_id
_entity_poly.type
_entity_poly.pdbx_seq_one_letter_code
_entity_poly.pdbx_strand_id
1 'polypeptide(L)'
;MPALAQQPGPMMQPPPDHWTTFDSLTQAVSITDAQKPDVQKHYDALNAVMKKAADERRAMREQMMGGGGPPSPEQMQARREKMQAMQAELDGHYTAIRDVLTPEQQAKFDALPKPRVGMGPGMGRPPGE
;
A
#
# COMPACT_ATOMS: atom_id res chain seq x y z
N MET A 1 36.50 34.36 6.13
CA MET A 1 36.00 33.22 6.94
C MET A 1 35.07 32.41 6.06
N PRO A 2 35.35 31.13 5.77
CA PRO A 2 34.69 30.42 4.69
C PRO A 2 33.25 30.05 5.06
N ALA A 3 32.37 30.17 4.07
CA ALA A 3 30.95 29.89 4.15
C ALA A 3 30.69 28.43 4.54
N LEU A 4 29.80 28.26 5.52
CA LEU A 4 29.24 26.98 5.91
C LEU A 4 28.64 26.30 4.68
N ALA A 5 29.33 25.25 4.22
CA ALA A 5 28.80 24.28 3.29
C ALA A 5 27.50 23.73 3.90
N GLN A 6 26.37 24.17 3.34
CA GLN A 6 25.09 23.51 3.47
C GLN A 6 25.28 22.13 2.85
N GLN A 7 25.70 21.15 3.66
CA GLN A 7 25.36 19.77 3.38
C GLN A 7 23.84 19.74 3.26
N PRO A 8 23.26 19.39 2.10
CA PRO A 8 21.86 19.00 2.09
C PRO A 8 21.81 17.78 3.02
N GLY A 9 21.24 17.97 4.21
CA GLY A 9 20.95 16.86 5.12
C GLY A 9 20.22 15.78 4.33
N PRO A 10 20.38 14.49 4.68
CA PRO A 10 19.78 13.40 3.94
C PRO A 10 18.33 13.78 3.71
N MET A 11 17.99 14.09 2.46
CA MET A 11 16.60 14.17 2.05
C MET A 11 16.02 12.90 2.64
N MET A 12 15.06 13.04 3.56
CA MET A 12 14.22 11.93 3.97
C MET A 12 13.66 11.41 2.67
N GLN A 13 14.36 10.45 2.06
CA GLN A 13 13.81 9.60 1.03
C GLN A 13 12.58 9.08 1.75
N PRO A 14 11.36 9.42 1.29
CA PRO A 14 10.18 8.81 1.86
C PRO A 14 10.51 7.32 1.94
N PRO A 15 10.37 6.70 3.13
CA PRO A 15 10.83 5.34 3.35
C PRO A 15 10.36 4.55 2.13
N PRO A 16 11.28 3.90 1.39
CA PRO A 16 10.96 3.35 0.09
C PRO A 16 9.66 2.60 0.29
N ASP A 17 8.59 3.05 -0.36
CA ASP A 17 7.33 2.35 -0.31
C ASP A 17 7.69 1.02 -0.97
N HIS A 18 7.99 0.01 -0.15
CA HIS A 18 8.45 -1.30 -0.60
C HIS A 18 7.35 -2.03 -1.38
N TRP A 19 6.16 -1.42 -1.43
CA TRP A 19 5.02 -1.76 -2.28
C TRP A 19 4.91 -0.95 -3.57
N THR A 20 5.79 0.03 -3.84
CA THR A 20 5.75 0.86 -5.06
C THR A 20 6.33 0.14 -6.26
N THR A 21 7.45 -0.55 -6.08
CA THR A 21 8.13 -1.28 -7.14
C THR A 21 8.49 -2.69 -6.70
N PHE A 22 8.35 -3.62 -7.64
CA PHE A 22 8.75 -5.02 -7.45
C PHE A 22 10.24 -5.11 -7.05
N ASP A 23 11.09 -4.26 -7.63
CA ASP A 23 12.51 -4.19 -7.31
C ASP A 23 12.76 -3.86 -5.83
N SER A 24 12.06 -2.86 -5.27
CA SER A 24 12.15 -2.51 -3.85
C SER A 24 11.74 -3.67 -2.94
N LEU A 25 10.68 -4.40 -3.32
CA LEU A 25 10.26 -5.60 -2.59
C LEU A 25 11.34 -6.69 -2.64
N THR A 26 11.92 -6.92 -3.83
CA THR A 26 12.97 -7.92 -4.00
C THR A 26 14.23 -7.58 -3.20
N GLN A 27 14.60 -6.30 -3.13
CA GLN A 27 15.74 -5.85 -2.32
C GLN A 27 15.45 -5.98 -0.82
N ALA A 28 14.28 -5.53 -0.36
CA ALA A 28 13.93 -5.53 1.07
C ALA A 28 13.83 -6.94 1.65
N VAL A 29 13.27 -7.88 0.89
CA VAL A 29 13.08 -9.27 1.31
C VAL A 29 14.25 -10.16 0.90
N SER A 30 15.13 -9.66 0.02
CA SER A 30 16.20 -10.44 -0.61
C SER A 30 15.65 -11.61 -1.43
N ILE A 31 14.67 -11.34 -2.30
CA ILE A 31 14.03 -12.33 -3.19
C ILE A 31 15.02 -12.79 -4.25
N THR A 32 15.14 -14.10 -4.42
CA THR A 32 16.05 -14.70 -5.41
C THR A 32 15.43 -14.70 -6.81
N ASP A 33 16.27 -14.71 -7.87
CA ASP A 33 15.80 -14.74 -9.26
C ASP A 33 14.91 -15.94 -9.60
N ALA A 34 15.05 -17.06 -8.89
CA ALA A 34 14.18 -18.22 -9.03
C ALA A 34 12.77 -17.98 -8.49
N GLN A 35 12.62 -17.14 -7.45
CA GLN A 35 11.34 -16.79 -6.83
C GLN A 35 10.68 -15.57 -7.49
N LYS A 36 11.46 -14.74 -8.21
CA LYS A 36 10.98 -13.53 -8.88
C LYS A 36 9.73 -13.76 -9.76
N PRO A 37 9.65 -14.75 -10.66
CA PRO A 37 8.47 -14.89 -11.53
C PRO A 37 7.17 -15.13 -10.75
N ASP A 38 7.19 -15.98 -9.72
CA ASP A 38 6.02 -16.26 -8.87
C ASP A 38 5.65 -15.05 -8.00
N VAL A 39 6.63 -14.41 -7.36
CA VAL A 39 6.38 -13.21 -6.54
C VAL A 39 5.90 -12.05 -7.42
N GLN A 40 6.42 -11.91 -8.65
CA GLN A 40 6.02 -10.86 -9.59
C GLN A 40 4.55 -11.00 -10.00
N LYS A 41 4.10 -12.22 -10.27
CA LYS A 41 2.68 -12.50 -10.59
C LYS A 41 1.75 -12.06 -9.46
N HIS A 42 2.09 -12.39 -8.22
CA HIS A 42 1.29 -11.99 -7.06
C HIS A 42 1.40 -10.50 -6.73
N TYR A 43 2.59 -9.91 -6.94
CA TYR A 43 2.82 -8.48 -6.78
C TYR A 43 2.01 -7.66 -7.79
N ASP A 44 1.95 -8.06 -9.06
CA ASP A 44 1.19 -7.35 -10.08
C ASP A 44 -0.32 -7.35 -9.76
N ALA A 45 -0.85 -8.50 -9.32
CA ALA A 45 -2.23 -8.62 -8.85
C ALA A 45 -2.50 -7.72 -7.63
N LEU A 46 -1.58 -7.69 -6.66
CA LEU A 46 -1.66 -6.81 -5.50
C LEU A 46 -1.65 -5.32 -5.91
N ASN A 47 -0.78 -4.94 -6.84
CA ASN A 47 -0.71 -3.57 -7.38
C ASN A 47 -1.99 -3.18 -8.14
N ALA A 48 -2.60 -4.12 -8.87
CA ALA A 48 -3.89 -3.91 -9.52
C ALA A 48 -5.02 -3.66 -8.50
N VAL A 49 -5.06 -4.42 -7.40
CA VAL A 49 -6.01 -4.19 -6.29
C VAL A 49 -5.76 -2.83 -5.62
N MET A 50 -4.49 -2.48 -5.36
CA MET A 50 -4.14 -1.16 -4.79
C MET A 50 -4.56 -0.01 -5.70
N LYS A 51 -4.38 -0.13 -7.02
CA LYS A 51 -4.85 0.86 -7.99
C LYS A 51 -6.37 1.00 -7.98
N LYS A 52 -7.12 -0.11 -7.98
CA LYS A 52 -8.58 -0.08 -7.84
C LYS A 52 -9.02 0.60 -6.54
N ALA A 53 -8.34 0.31 -5.43
CA ALA A 53 -8.62 0.93 -4.14
C ALA A 53 -8.27 2.43 -4.10
N ALA A 54 -7.20 2.83 -4.80
CA ALA A 54 -6.80 4.24 -4.93
C ALA A 54 -7.80 5.02 -5.79
N ASP A 55 -8.27 4.43 -6.89
CA ASP A 55 -9.32 5.00 -7.74
C ASP A 55 -10.63 5.17 -6.97
N GLU A 56 -11.03 4.14 -6.21
CA GLU A 56 -12.22 4.20 -5.35
C GLU A 56 -12.12 5.28 -4.26
N ARG A 57 -10.92 5.47 -3.68
CA ARG A 57 -10.63 6.56 -2.74
C ARG A 57 -10.68 7.92 -3.40
N ARG A 58 -10.16 8.05 -4.62
CA ARG A 58 -10.21 9.30 -5.39
C ARG A 58 -11.66 9.67 -5.69
N ALA A 59 -12.44 8.73 -6.21
CA ALA A 59 -13.87 8.90 -6.44
C ALA A 59 -14.64 9.27 -5.16
N MET A 60 -14.30 8.67 -4.01
CA MET A 60 -14.86 9.07 -2.71
C MET A 60 -14.54 10.53 -2.39
N ARG A 61 -13.27 10.91 -2.53
CA ARG A 61 -12.81 12.26 -2.21
C ARG A 61 -13.47 13.28 -3.13
N GLU A 62 -13.59 12.98 -4.41
CA GLU A 62 -14.29 13.83 -5.39
C GLU A 62 -15.78 13.96 -5.07
N GLN A 63 -16.45 12.87 -4.69
CA GLN A 63 -17.85 12.91 -4.24
C GLN A 63 -18.02 13.77 -2.98
N MET A 64 -17.13 13.65 -2.00
CA MET A 64 -17.16 14.43 -0.76
C MET A 64 -16.80 15.91 -0.97
N MET A 65 -15.74 16.21 -1.74
CA MET A 65 -15.31 17.60 -2.00
C MET A 65 -16.20 18.33 -3.02
N GLY A 66 -16.84 17.59 -3.95
CA GLY A 66 -17.74 18.13 -4.96
C GLY A 66 -19.13 18.51 -4.45
N GLY A 67 -19.37 18.46 -3.14
CA GLY A 67 -20.65 18.83 -2.53
C GLY A 67 -21.73 17.75 -2.56
N GLY A 68 -21.38 16.50 -2.92
CA GLY A 68 -22.33 15.37 -3.01
C GLY A 68 -22.81 14.80 -1.66
N GLY A 69 -22.38 15.39 -0.54
CA GLY A 69 -22.68 14.89 0.80
C GLY A 69 -22.02 13.54 1.11
N PRO A 70 -22.11 13.06 2.37
CA PRO A 70 -21.68 11.72 2.70
C PRO A 70 -22.46 10.67 1.88
N PRO A 71 -21.81 9.58 1.42
CA PRO A 71 -22.47 8.54 0.65
C PRO A 71 -23.66 7.95 1.42
N SER A 72 -24.75 7.65 0.70
CA SER A 72 -25.94 7.02 1.28
C SER A 72 -25.59 5.70 1.98
N PRO A 73 -26.39 5.24 2.96
CA PRO A 73 -26.12 3.99 3.69
C PRO A 73 -25.90 2.77 2.78
N GLU A 74 -26.68 2.64 1.71
CA GLU A 74 -26.52 1.58 0.70
C GLU A 74 -25.20 1.68 -0.06
N GLN A 75 -24.78 2.91 -0.42
CA GLN A 75 -23.49 3.15 -1.07
C GLN A 75 -22.32 2.85 -0.12
N MET A 76 -22.46 3.20 1.16
CA MET A 76 -21.48 2.84 2.18
C MET A 76 -21.38 1.32 2.34
N GLN A 77 -22.49 0.60 2.35
CA GLN A 77 -22.50 -0.86 2.50
C GLN A 77 -21.83 -1.54 1.30
N ALA A 78 -22.24 -1.20 0.07
CA ALA A 78 -21.65 -1.74 -1.15
C ALA A 78 -20.14 -1.44 -1.22
N ARG A 79 -19.73 -0.22 -0.82
CA ARG A 79 -18.31 0.16 -0.77
C ARG A 79 -17.55 -0.58 0.32
N ARG A 80 -18.18 -0.84 1.46
CA ARG A 80 -17.58 -1.60 2.57
C ARG A 80 -17.36 -3.05 2.17
N GLU A 81 -18.32 -3.67 1.51
CA GLU A 81 -18.18 -5.02 0.94
C GLU A 81 -17.09 -5.05 -0.12
N LYS A 82 -17.06 -4.07 -1.03
CA LYS A 82 -16.02 -3.97 -2.06
C LYS A 82 -14.63 -3.77 -1.47
N MET A 83 -14.49 -2.91 -0.46
CA MET A 83 -13.22 -2.71 0.28
C MET A 83 -12.81 -3.97 1.05
N GLN A 84 -13.76 -4.71 1.64
CA GLN A 84 -13.47 -6.00 2.29
C GLN A 84 -13.00 -7.05 1.28
N ALA A 85 -13.67 -7.16 0.13
CA ALA A 85 -13.26 -8.06 -0.94
C ALA A 85 -11.85 -7.73 -1.43
N MET A 86 -11.58 -6.45 -1.71
CA MET A 86 -10.23 -6.00 -2.06
C MET A 86 -9.21 -6.31 -0.97
N GLN A 87 -9.58 -6.14 0.31
CA GLN A 87 -8.68 -6.43 1.43
C GLN A 87 -8.40 -7.93 1.56
N ALA A 88 -9.39 -8.79 1.33
CA ALA A 88 -9.22 -10.23 1.28
C ALA A 88 -8.36 -10.67 0.09
N GLU A 89 -8.54 -10.07 -1.09
CA GLU A 89 -7.67 -10.30 -2.25
C GLU A 89 -6.22 -9.88 -1.95
N LEU A 90 -6.04 -8.72 -1.29
CA LEU A 90 -4.73 -8.22 -0.90
C LEU A 90 -4.04 -9.14 0.11
N ASP A 91 -4.77 -9.61 1.13
CA ASP A 91 -4.25 -10.54 2.13
C ASP A 91 -3.94 -11.93 1.52
N GLY A 92 -4.78 -12.39 0.59
CA GLY A 92 -4.54 -13.62 -0.18
C GLY A 92 -3.27 -13.54 -1.02
N HIS A 93 -3.07 -12.44 -1.76
CA HIS A 93 -1.84 -12.21 -2.52
C HIS A 93 -0.62 -12.00 -1.63
N TYR A 94 -0.77 -11.30 -0.50
CA TYR A 94 0.28 -11.14 0.50
C TYR A 94 0.73 -12.49 1.06
N THR A 95 -0.23 -13.36 1.42
CA THR A 95 0.05 -14.70 1.94
C THR A 95 0.66 -15.60 0.86
N ALA A 96 0.21 -15.50 -0.39
CA ALA A 96 0.81 -16.24 -1.50
C ALA A 96 2.27 -15.83 -1.75
N ILE A 97 2.60 -14.53 -1.68
CA ILE A 97 3.99 -14.06 -1.73
C ILE A 97 4.77 -14.66 -0.56
N ARG A 98 4.21 -14.62 0.65
CA ARG A 98 4.84 -15.19 1.84
C ARG A 98 5.13 -16.69 1.69
N ASP A 99 4.22 -17.46 1.12
CA ASP A 99 4.37 -18.92 0.93
C ASP A 99 5.51 -19.29 -0.02
N VAL A 100 5.78 -18.45 -1.02
CA VAL A 100 6.91 -18.60 -1.96
C VAL A 100 8.26 -18.27 -1.31
N LEU A 101 8.25 -17.49 -0.22
CA LEU A 101 9.44 -17.01 0.47
C LEU A 101 9.93 -17.99 1.54
N THR A 102 11.24 -18.03 1.77
CA THR A 102 11.84 -18.82 2.87
C THR A 102 11.50 -18.22 4.24
N PRO A 103 11.60 -18.97 5.35
CA PRO A 103 11.24 -18.46 6.69
C PRO A 103 11.96 -17.17 7.08
N GLU A 104 13.24 -17.02 6.70
CA GLU A 104 14.03 -15.81 6.94
C GLU A 104 13.53 -14.62 6.09
N GLN A 105 13.13 -14.88 4.84
CA GLN A 105 12.53 -13.88 3.95
C GLN A 105 11.12 -13.48 4.43
N GLN A 106 10.32 -14.44 4.91
CA GLN A 106 9.01 -14.17 5.51
C GLN A 106 9.12 -13.22 6.69
N ALA A 107 10.11 -13.42 7.58
CA ALA A 107 10.34 -12.50 8.70
C ALA A 107 10.63 -11.06 8.24
N LYS A 108 11.40 -10.89 7.15
CA LYS A 108 11.65 -9.57 6.54
C LYS A 108 10.38 -9.00 5.92
N PHE A 109 9.61 -9.84 5.21
CA PHE A 109 8.36 -9.45 4.56
C PHE A 109 7.28 -9.05 5.58
N ASP A 110 7.12 -9.80 6.68
CA ASP A 110 6.23 -9.47 7.79
C ASP A 110 6.68 -8.25 8.61
N ALA A 111 7.97 -7.93 8.60
CA ALA A 111 8.49 -6.68 9.16
C ALA A 111 8.17 -5.46 8.28
N LEU A 112 7.79 -5.64 7.01
CA LEU A 112 7.36 -4.53 6.16
C LEU A 112 5.98 -4.04 6.58
N PRO A 113 5.74 -2.70 6.62
CA PRO A 113 4.42 -2.19 6.91
C PRO A 113 3.43 -2.68 5.85
N LYS A 114 2.39 -3.38 6.31
CA LYS A 114 1.40 -4.02 5.45
C LYS A 114 0.69 -2.99 4.57
N PRO A 115 0.49 -3.30 3.27
CA PRO A 115 -0.23 -2.44 2.35
C PRO A 115 -1.69 -2.48 2.78
N ARG A 116 -2.19 -1.34 3.28
CA ARG A 116 -3.60 -1.22 3.69
C ARG A 116 -4.40 -0.63 2.54
N VAL A 117 -5.45 -1.35 2.14
CA VAL A 117 -6.52 -0.84 1.25
C VAL A 117 -7.20 0.38 1.89
N GLY A 118 -7.28 0.36 3.22
CA GLY A 118 -7.90 1.39 4.03
C GLY A 118 -7.23 2.75 3.85
N MET A 119 -8.06 3.79 3.87
CA MET A 119 -7.68 5.17 4.14
C MET A 119 -6.53 5.19 5.16
N GLY A 120 -5.34 5.62 4.74
CA GLY A 120 -4.19 5.72 5.63
C GLY A 120 -4.48 6.57 6.87
N PRO A 121 -3.59 6.58 7.87
CA PRO A 121 -3.79 7.25 9.16
C PRO A 121 -4.11 8.77 9.13
N GLY A 122 -4.30 9.38 7.96
CA GLY A 122 -4.78 10.76 7.78
C GLY A 122 -6.26 10.93 7.42
N MET A 123 -7.07 9.86 7.38
CA MET A 123 -8.51 9.95 7.06
C MET A 123 -9.41 9.37 8.16
N GLY A 124 -8.90 9.41 9.40
CA GLY A 124 -9.62 8.98 10.61
C GLY A 124 -9.37 9.86 11.83
N ARG A 125 -8.74 11.04 11.68
CA ARG A 125 -8.82 12.06 12.74
C ARG A 125 -10.00 12.97 12.39
N PRO A 126 -11.06 13.05 13.21
CA PRO A 126 -11.92 14.23 13.13
C PRO A 126 -11.01 15.47 13.25
N PRO A 127 -11.23 16.52 12.44
CA PRO A 127 -10.62 17.80 12.76
C PRO A 127 -11.06 18.15 14.18
N GLY A 128 -10.11 18.50 15.03
CA GLY A 128 -10.39 18.73 16.44
C GLY A 128 -11.52 19.74 16.61
N GLU A 129 -12.51 19.35 17.40
CA GLU A 129 -13.41 20.19 18.18
C GLU A 129 -14.03 19.33 19.30
#